data_AF-A0A167QXZ5-F1
#
_entry.id   AF-A0A167QXZ5-F1
#
_cell.length_a   1.000
_cell.length_b   1.000
_cell.length_c   1.000
_cell.angle_alpha   90.00
_cell.angle_beta   90.00
_cell.angle_gamma   90.00
#
_symmetry.space_group_name_H-M   'P 1'
#
loop_
_entity.id
_entity.type
_entity.pdbx_description
1 polymer ?
#
loop_
_entity_poly.entity_id
_entity_poly.type
_entity_poly.pdbx_seq_one_letter_code
_entity_poly.pdbx_strand_id
1 'polypeptide(L)'
;MSATTSFATFEVLPAPPGLDEEHPNFPPITPLRPDRDAYATAKPLAALTVPEQIATFSYDENHALRHDDTSVRYFVDPPAWASLDMGFEKWVDKEEDSGRLDSLLQAYARAVELGKEGEKPSVMTWRGMMTRILTALYEERDPWEMNAMLVDGTMYLEDNKGYTVLDVLNPTPHYPKPRVSKKIPDSQRRLMYTGYAFESYCTMDHPSAQAPIGAREPEVNTNLQWCSIVQTRLGPSKLILGGEVDCVRGKYTGKNGNYVELKTSGAIRSDRDARNFERKALKYWAQSYLLGIPEVIVGFRSAKAPYFLESVQKFETFSLTRIGLKAGWSASACLNWANAALQYIRQRIEEENKGKAVESTMFRVLFRPNAGIQAWALVDKHAASIQLADEVERIGFLPKEYYDWVMSRKGHAA
;
A
#
# COMPACT_ATOMS: atom_id res chain seq x y z
N MET A 1 -17.06 -19.71 -3.77
CA MET A 1 -16.68 -18.72 -2.74
C MET A 1 -15.57 -17.87 -3.33
N SER A 2 -15.79 -16.56 -3.45
CA SER A 2 -14.86 -15.64 -4.14
C SER A 2 -13.77 -15.22 -3.17
N ALA A 3 -12.59 -15.85 -3.26
CA ALA A 3 -11.40 -15.41 -2.54
C ALA A 3 -10.97 -14.04 -3.11
N THR A 4 -11.28 -12.98 -2.37
CA THR A 4 -10.56 -11.72 -2.50
C THR A 4 -9.12 -12.00 -2.09
N THR A 5 -8.18 -11.69 -2.98
CA THR A 5 -6.73 -11.79 -2.79
C THR A 5 -6.33 -11.14 -1.47
N SER A 6 -6.06 -11.98 -0.47
CA SER A 6 -5.36 -11.61 0.76
C SER A 6 -3.97 -11.13 0.38
N PHE A 7 -3.54 -10.01 0.95
CA PHE A 7 -2.14 -9.62 0.97
C PHE A 7 -1.31 -10.80 1.51
N ALA A 8 -0.12 -10.99 0.92
CA ALA A 8 0.81 -12.07 1.21
C ALA A 8 0.94 -12.34 2.72
N THR A 9 1.17 -13.61 3.06
CA THR A 9 1.46 -14.04 4.43
C THR A 9 2.75 -13.38 4.95
N PHE A 10 2.98 -13.41 6.26
CA PHE A 10 4.17 -12.84 6.89
C PHE A 10 4.67 -13.82 7.95
N GLU A 11 5.94 -14.16 7.94
CA GLU A 11 6.62 -14.88 9.01
C GLU A 11 6.79 -13.94 10.21
N VAL A 12 6.17 -14.28 11.34
CA VAL A 12 6.27 -13.52 12.59
C VAL A 12 7.53 -13.96 13.29
N LEU A 13 8.49 -13.05 13.48
CA LEU A 13 9.66 -13.32 14.30
C LEU A 13 9.18 -13.66 15.73
N PRO A 14 9.56 -14.83 16.28
CA PRO A 14 9.17 -15.19 17.63
C PRO A 14 9.73 -14.17 18.63
N ALA A 15 8.93 -13.82 19.63
CA ALA A 15 9.40 -13.00 20.74
C ALA A 15 10.56 -13.72 21.47
N PRO A 16 11.59 -13.00 21.95
CA PRO A 16 12.65 -13.59 22.75
C PRO A 16 12.07 -14.37 23.96
N PRO A 17 12.68 -15.52 24.35
CA PRO A 17 12.22 -16.27 25.52
C PRO A 17 12.30 -15.42 26.79
N GLY A 18 11.18 -15.28 27.53
CA GLY A 18 11.13 -14.61 28.83
C GLY A 18 10.26 -13.33 28.91
N LEU A 19 9.49 -13.00 27.88
CA LEU A 19 8.52 -11.90 27.92
C LEU A 19 7.14 -12.40 28.39
N ASP A 20 6.78 -12.12 29.63
CA ASP A 20 5.41 -12.33 30.13
C ASP A 20 4.42 -11.45 29.35
N GLU A 21 3.44 -12.09 28.71
CA GLU A 21 2.34 -11.43 27.97
C GLU A 21 1.35 -10.77 28.93
N GLU A 22 1.73 -9.68 29.61
CA GLU A 22 0.72 -8.77 30.15
C GLU A 22 -0.04 -8.12 28.98
N HIS A 23 -1.27 -8.55 28.76
CA HIS A 23 -2.14 -8.00 27.73
C HIS A 23 -2.41 -6.51 28.01
N PRO A 24 -2.25 -5.61 27.03
CA PRO A 24 -2.65 -4.23 27.24
C PRO A 24 -4.18 -4.18 27.42
N ASN A 25 -4.63 -3.65 28.56
CA ASN A 25 -6.01 -3.17 28.67
C ASN A 25 -6.25 -2.18 27.51
N PHE A 26 -7.24 -2.46 26.66
CA PHE A 26 -7.63 -1.52 25.61
C PHE A 26 -7.89 -0.15 26.24
N PRO A 27 -7.13 0.90 25.88
CA PRO A 27 -7.36 2.20 26.47
C PRO A 27 -8.76 2.67 26.04
N PRO A 28 -9.57 3.28 26.93
CA PRO A 28 -10.92 3.72 26.63
C PRO A 28 -10.90 4.99 25.75
N ILE A 29 -10.39 4.86 24.53
CA ILE A 29 -10.22 5.93 23.56
C ILE A 29 -11.43 5.91 22.62
N THR A 30 -12.09 7.06 22.47
CA THR A 30 -13.24 7.20 21.57
C THR A 30 -12.75 7.07 20.11
N PRO A 31 -13.25 6.09 19.33
CA PRO A 31 -12.82 5.89 17.95
C PRO A 31 -13.37 6.99 17.02
N LEU A 32 -12.62 7.30 15.96
CA LEU A 32 -13.16 8.01 14.80
C LEU A 32 -14.08 7.06 14.02
N ARG A 33 -15.40 7.31 14.08
CA ARG A 33 -16.41 6.41 13.50
C ARG A 33 -16.52 6.54 11.97
N PRO A 34 -16.64 5.44 11.21
CA PRO A 34 -16.76 5.42 9.76
C PRO A 34 -18.21 5.63 9.32
N ASP A 35 -18.76 6.81 9.56
CA ASP A 35 -20.15 7.16 9.19
C ASP A 35 -20.25 7.54 7.70
N ARG A 36 -20.67 6.58 6.88
CA ARG A 36 -20.75 6.74 5.41
C ARG A 36 -21.62 7.92 4.99
N ASP A 37 -22.75 8.12 5.64
CA ASP A 37 -23.72 9.16 5.28
C ASP A 37 -23.17 10.54 5.66
N ALA A 38 -22.56 10.66 6.84
CA ALA A 38 -21.91 11.90 7.26
C ALA A 38 -20.78 12.31 6.31
N TYR A 39 -19.89 11.40 5.92
CA TYR A 39 -18.77 11.72 5.03
C TYR A 39 -19.19 11.95 3.57
N ALA A 40 -20.29 11.32 3.12
CA ALA A 40 -20.86 11.53 1.79
C ALA A 40 -21.60 12.87 1.67
N THR A 41 -22.23 13.34 2.73
CA THR A 41 -23.00 14.60 2.76
C THR A 41 -22.16 15.81 3.18
N ALA A 42 -20.99 15.59 3.80
CA ALA A 42 -20.04 16.65 4.13
C ALA A 42 -19.60 17.42 2.88
N LYS A 43 -19.31 18.72 3.05
CA LYS A 43 -18.77 19.57 1.99
C LYS A 43 -17.55 18.86 1.37
N PRO A 44 -17.53 18.61 0.04
CA PRO A 44 -16.40 17.97 -0.60
C PRO A 44 -15.11 18.73 -0.35
N LEU A 45 -14.08 18.01 0.11
CA LEU A 45 -12.71 18.52 0.03
C LEU A 45 -12.31 18.75 -1.42
N ALA A 46 -11.33 19.64 -1.62
CA ALA A 46 -10.64 19.68 -2.89
C ALA A 46 -10.08 18.30 -3.22
N ALA A 47 -10.06 17.96 -4.50
CA ALA A 47 -9.37 16.78 -4.99
C ALA A 47 -7.90 16.78 -4.52
N LEU A 48 -7.26 15.62 -4.55
CA LEU A 48 -5.83 15.54 -4.29
C LEU A 48 -5.15 16.50 -5.28
N THR A 49 -4.18 17.29 -4.82
CA THR A 49 -3.32 17.97 -5.79
C THR A 49 -2.64 16.91 -6.64
N VAL A 50 -2.50 17.16 -7.95
CA VAL A 50 -1.90 16.18 -8.87
C VAL A 50 -0.59 15.68 -8.26
N PRO A 51 -0.46 14.37 -7.96
CA PRO A 51 0.77 13.85 -7.37
C PRO A 51 1.94 14.15 -8.29
N GLU A 52 2.99 14.75 -7.74
CA GLU A 52 4.19 15.08 -8.49
C GLU A 52 5.30 14.11 -8.08
N GLN A 53 5.88 13.42 -9.04
CA GLN A 53 7.01 12.55 -8.79
C GLN A 53 8.26 13.37 -8.43
N ILE A 54 8.87 13.05 -7.29
CA ILE A 54 10.10 13.71 -6.82
C ILE A 54 11.32 12.78 -6.88
N ALA A 55 11.10 11.47 -6.77
CA ALA A 55 12.14 10.46 -6.83
C ALA A 55 11.61 9.11 -7.30
N THR A 56 12.53 8.25 -7.70
CA THR A 56 12.30 6.85 -8.05
C THR A 56 13.46 6.00 -7.54
N PHE A 57 13.22 4.71 -7.42
CA PHE A 57 14.25 3.71 -7.19
C PHE A 57 13.79 2.35 -7.75
N SER A 58 14.73 1.45 -7.92
CA SER A 58 14.51 0.09 -8.42
C SER A 58 14.95 -0.94 -7.39
N TYR A 59 14.29 -2.10 -7.37
CA TYR A 59 14.83 -3.33 -6.80
C TYR A 59 15.23 -4.25 -7.96
N ASP A 60 16.43 -4.82 -7.90
CA ASP A 60 16.96 -5.72 -8.92
C ASP A 60 16.43 -7.16 -8.76
N GLU A 61 16.92 -8.10 -9.58
CA GLU A 61 16.47 -9.50 -9.58
C GLU A 61 16.74 -10.25 -8.26
N ASN A 62 17.64 -9.72 -7.43
CA ASN A 62 17.97 -10.21 -6.09
C ASN A 62 17.31 -9.37 -4.99
N HIS A 63 16.35 -8.51 -5.36
CA HIS A 63 15.67 -7.58 -4.47
C HIS A 63 16.61 -6.57 -3.80
N ALA A 64 17.77 -6.28 -4.41
CA ALA A 64 18.68 -5.28 -3.90
C ALA A 64 18.31 -3.88 -4.40
N LEU A 65 18.32 -2.91 -3.48
CA LEU A 65 17.95 -1.53 -3.76
C LEU A 65 18.96 -0.87 -4.72
N ARG A 66 18.43 -0.19 -5.75
CA ARG A 66 19.15 0.58 -6.76
C ARG A 66 18.53 1.97 -6.88
N HIS A 67 19.36 3.00 -6.83
CA HIS A 67 18.92 4.41 -6.94
C HIS A 67 18.88 4.86 -8.40
N ASP A 68 18.18 4.10 -9.23
CA ASP A 68 18.03 4.29 -10.67
C ASP A 68 16.68 3.74 -11.15
N ASP A 69 16.47 3.80 -12.48
CA ASP A 69 15.26 3.36 -13.16
C ASP A 69 15.46 2.04 -13.93
N THR A 70 16.40 1.19 -13.50
CA THR A 70 16.75 -0.06 -14.20
C THR A 70 15.61 -1.08 -14.23
N SER A 71 14.72 -1.06 -13.25
CA SER A 71 13.57 -1.99 -13.18
C SER A 71 12.29 -1.45 -13.81
N VAL A 72 12.35 -0.32 -14.54
CA VAL A 72 11.19 0.19 -15.30
C VAL A 72 10.73 -0.84 -16.31
N ARG A 73 9.42 -1.10 -16.32
CA ARG A 73 8.75 -1.94 -17.30
C ARG A 73 7.91 -1.12 -18.26
N TYR A 74 7.83 -1.57 -19.51
CA TYR A 74 7.14 -0.87 -20.59
C TYR A 74 5.91 -1.65 -21.03
N PHE A 75 4.76 -0.99 -21.04
CA PHE A 75 3.49 -1.60 -21.39
C PHE A 75 3.48 -2.10 -22.84
N VAL A 76 3.03 -3.34 -23.02
CA VAL A 76 2.65 -3.93 -24.30
C VAL A 76 1.34 -4.69 -24.13
N ASP A 77 0.57 -4.84 -25.21
CA ASP A 77 -0.63 -5.64 -25.15
C ASP A 77 -0.30 -7.13 -24.95
N PRO A 78 -1.04 -7.84 -24.09
CA PRO A 78 -0.80 -9.27 -23.87
C PRO A 78 -1.28 -10.11 -25.06
N PRO A 79 -0.73 -11.32 -25.25
CA PRO A 79 -1.22 -12.25 -26.26
C PRO A 79 -2.71 -12.57 -26.06
N ALA A 80 -3.46 -12.67 -27.16
CA ALA A 80 -4.85 -13.11 -27.11
C ALA A 80 -4.94 -14.51 -26.49
N TRP A 81 -5.89 -14.71 -25.56
CA TRP A 81 -6.10 -15.99 -24.88
C TRP A 81 -4.87 -16.53 -24.12
N ALA A 82 -3.98 -15.64 -23.65
CA ALA A 82 -2.85 -16.03 -22.81
C ALA A 82 -3.30 -16.82 -21.56
N SER A 83 -2.54 -17.86 -21.22
CA SER A 83 -2.80 -18.69 -20.04
C SER A 83 -2.13 -18.06 -18.82
N LEU A 84 -2.92 -17.50 -17.90
CA LEU A 84 -2.40 -16.86 -16.68
C LEU A 84 -1.91 -17.86 -15.60
N ASP A 85 -2.03 -19.16 -15.86
CA ASP A 85 -1.43 -20.23 -15.02
C ASP A 85 -0.10 -20.77 -15.62
N MET A 86 0.26 -20.34 -16.83
CA MET A 86 1.48 -20.80 -17.50
C MET A 86 2.69 -20.30 -16.74
N GLY A 87 3.66 -21.18 -16.45
CA GLY A 87 4.88 -20.79 -15.73
C GLY A 87 4.75 -20.73 -14.20
N PHE A 88 3.60 -21.09 -13.62
CA PHE A 88 3.38 -21.08 -12.16
C PHE A 88 4.45 -21.86 -11.38
N GLU A 89 4.88 -23.02 -11.90
CA GLU A 89 5.90 -23.85 -11.24
C GLU A 89 7.31 -23.24 -11.27
N LYS A 90 7.53 -22.23 -12.13
CA LYS A 90 8.81 -21.48 -12.25
C LYS A 90 8.78 -20.15 -11.49
N TRP A 91 7.69 -19.85 -10.79
CA TRP A 91 7.50 -18.58 -10.10
C TRP A 91 8.61 -18.35 -9.07
N VAL A 92 9.44 -17.33 -9.31
CA VAL A 92 10.38 -16.80 -8.32
C VAL A 92 9.59 -15.84 -7.43
N ASP A 93 9.27 -16.32 -6.23
CA ASP A 93 8.58 -15.55 -5.21
C ASP A 93 9.61 -14.82 -4.34
N LYS A 94 9.46 -13.51 -4.20
CA LYS A 94 10.31 -12.73 -3.31
C LYS A 94 10.14 -13.18 -1.88
N GLU A 95 11.24 -13.15 -1.14
CA GLU A 95 11.16 -13.21 0.31
C GLU A 95 10.33 -12.03 0.83
N GLU A 96 9.65 -12.24 1.94
CA GLU A 96 8.73 -11.26 2.47
C GLU A 96 9.50 -10.01 2.92
N ASP A 97 9.41 -8.92 2.13
CA ASP A 97 9.95 -7.61 2.51
C ASP A 97 9.44 -7.21 3.90
N SER A 98 10.31 -6.71 4.77
CA SER A 98 9.99 -6.11 6.06
C SER A 98 8.88 -5.06 6.03
N GLY A 99 8.60 -4.42 4.88
CA GLY A 99 7.59 -3.37 4.75
C GLY A 99 7.94 -2.07 5.48
N ARG A 100 9.20 -1.92 5.87
CA ARG A 100 9.78 -0.73 6.48
C ARG A 100 9.76 0.45 5.51
N LEU A 101 9.88 1.66 6.03
CA LEU A 101 9.93 2.87 5.21
C LEU A 101 11.32 3.14 4.63
N ASP A 102 12.34 2.36 4.98
CA ASP A 102 13.76 2.65 4.77
C ASP A 102 14.10 3.10 3.34
N SER A 103 13.68 2.36 2.31
CA SER A 103 13.94 2.72 0.91
C SER A 103 13.21 3.99 0.47
N LEU A 104 11.99 4.22 0.94
CA LEU A 104 11.25 5.48 0.72
C LEU A 104 11.99 6.66 1.35
N LEU A 105 12.43 6.50 2.61
CA LEU A 105 13.11 7.55 3.36
C LEU A 105 14.47 7.89 2.75
N GLN A 106 15.23 6.87 2.33
CA GLN A 106 16.51 7.05 1.64
C GLN A 106 16.31 7.77 0.30
N ALA A 107 15.34 7.36 -0.51
CA ALA A 107 15.04 8.02 -1.79
C ALA A 107 14.59 9.47 -1.60
N TYR A 108 13.77 9.74 -0.58
CA TYR A 108 13.34 11.09 -0.24
C TYR A 108 14.51 11.97 0.23
N ALA A 109 15.34 11.50 1.18
CA ALA A 109 16.49 12.25 1.67
C ALA A 109 17.46 12.62 0.53
N ARG A 110 17.76 11.67 -0.37
CA ARG A 110 18.58 11.93 -1.56
C ARG A 110 17.96 12.96 -2.49
N ALA A 111 16.65 12.90 -2.73
CA ALA A 111 15.95 13.88 -3.56
C ALA A 111 16.05 15.30 -2.98
N VAL A 112 15.89 15.40 -1.66
CA VAL A 112 16.04 16.65 -0.91
C VAL A 112 17.47 17.21 -1.02
N GLU A 113 18.49 16.38 -0.85
CA GLU A 113 19.90 16.77 -0.99
C GLU A 113 20.26 17.23 -2.41
N LEU A 114 19.58 16.68 -3.42
CA LEU A 114 19.70 17.10 -4.82
C LEU A 114 18.89 18.36 -5.15
N GLY A 115 18.28 19.02 -4.14
CA GLY A 115 17.50 20.24 -4.33
C GLY A 115 16.14 20.02 -4.99
N LYS A 116 15.62 18.78 -4.98
CA LYS A 116 14.26 18.45 -5.44
C LYS A 116 13.23 18.53 -4.31
N GLU A 117 13.56 19.18 -3.19
CA GLU A 117 12.62 19.34 -2.10
C GLU A 117 11.49 20.29 -2.49
N GLY A 118 10.25 19.84 -2.28
CA GLY A 118 9.12 20.74 -2.15
C GLY A 118 9.00 21.23 -0.71
N GLU A 119 7.78 21.60 -0.32
CA GLU A 119 7.52 21.94 1.07
C GLU A 119 7.63 20.73 1.99
N LYS A 120 8.12 20.94 3.23
CA LYS A 120 8.24 19.92 4.26
C LYS A 120 6.94 19.10 4.39
N PRO A 121 7.01 17.76 4.32
CA PRO A 121 5.82 16.93 4.40
C PRO A 121 5.25 16.93 5.80
N SER A 122 3.96 16.62 5.88
CA SER A 122 3.27 16.47 7.16
C SER A 122 2.97 15.00 7.45
N VAL A 123 2.94 14.16 6.41
CA VAL A 123 2.79 12.71 6.50
C VAL A 123 3.72 12.04 5.48
N MET A 124 4.37 10.95 5.88
CA MET A 124 5.18 10.11 4.98
C MET A 124 4.81 8.63 5.18
N THR A 125 4.47 7.92 4.10
CA THR A 125 4.08 6.51 4.18
C THR A 125 4.12 5.81 2.81
N TRP A 126 4.05 4.49 2.81
CA TRP A 126 3.76 3.73 1.59
C TRP A 126 2.32 3.97 1.11
N ARG A 127 2.15 4.08 -0.20
CA ARG A 127 0.85 4.20 -0.87
C ARG A 127 -0.13 3.10 -0.44
N GLY A 128 0.37 1.89 -0.19
CA GLY A 128 -0.44 0.77 0.32
C GLY A 128 -1.11 1.10 1.66
N MET A 129 -0.40 1.76 2.58
CA MET A 129 -0.97 2.19 3.86
C MET A 129 -2.00 3.28 3.65
N MET A 130 -1.68 4.30 2.86
CA MET A 130 -2.63 5.36 2.55
C MET A 130 -3.88 4.84 1.83
N THR A 131 -3.76 3.79 1.02
CA THR A 131 -4.90 3.08 0.39
C THR A 131 -5.82 2.44 1.45
N ARG A 132 -5.25 1.80 2.49
CA ARG A 132 -6.04 1.23 3.60
C ARG A 132 -6.83 2.32 4.33
N ILE A 133 -6.20 3.46 4.61
CA ILE A 133 -6.87 4.62 5.23
C ILE A 133 -7.98 5.17 4.32
N LEU A 134 -7.66 5.40 3.04
CA LEU A 134 -8.58 6.01 2.06
C LEU A 134 -9.83 5.16 1.81
N THR A 135 -9.69 3.84 1.83
CA THR A 135 -10.77 2.90 1.54
C THR A 135 -11.51 2.40 2.78
N ALA A 136 -11.00 2.67 4.00
CA ALA A 136 -11.55 2.14 5.25
C ALA A 136 -13.03 2.49 5.50
N LEU A 137 -13.53 3.63 5.01
CA LEU A 137 -14.95 3.98 5.12
C LEU A 137 -15.90 2.91 4.55
N TYR A 138 -15.43 2.18 3.53
CA TYR A 138 -16.19 1.14 2.83
C TYR A 138 -15.62 -0.27 3.06
N GLU A 139 -14.64 -0.44 3.95
CA GLU A 139 -14.11 -1.75 4.33
C GLU A 139 -14.98 -2.37 5.42
N GLU A 140 -15.55 -3.55 5.13
CA GLU A 140 -16.55 -4.22 5.97
C GLU A 140 -16.01 -5.48 6.63
N ARG A 141 -14.85 -5.97 6.18
CA ARG A 141 -14.39 -7.32 6.53
C ARG A 141 -13.03 -7.29 7.19
N ASP A 142 -12.09 -6.58 6.58
CA ASP A 142 -10.68 -6.74 6.88
C ASP A 142 -10.21 -5.62 7.82
N PRO A 143 -9.99 -5.87 9.11
CA PRO A 143 -9.33 -4.91 9.98
C PRO A 143 -7.84 -4.79 9.62
N TRP A 144 -7.21 -3.70 10.04
CA TRP A 144 -5.78 -3.52 9.83
C TRP A 144 -5.15 -2.69 10.95
N GLU A 145 -3.85 -2.89 11.11
CA GLU A 145 -3.00 -2.16 12.05
C GLU A 145 -1.82 -1.51 11.32
N MET A 146 -1.36 -0.39 11.86
CA MET A 146 -0.17 0.34 11.42
C MET A 146 0.58 0.88 12.63
N ASN A 147 1.89 1.11 12.48
CA ASN A 147 2.65 1.89 13.44
C ASN A 147 2.70 3.35 12.99
N ALA A 148 2.72 4.26 13.95
CA ALA A 148 2.82 5.70 13.70
C ALA A 148 3.87 6.35 14.61
N MET A 149 4.57 7.37 14.10
CA MET A 149 5.50 8.18 14.87
C MET A 149 5.48 9.62 14.35
N LEU A 150 5.64 10.62 15.23
CA LEU A 150 5.65 12.04 14.86
C LEU A 150 7.02 12.64 15.17
N VAL A 151 7.83 12.88 14.15
CA VAL A 151 9.18 13.45 14.30
C VAL A 151 9.26 14.76 13.53
N ASP A 152 9.68 15.83 14.21
CA ASP A 152 9.82 17.17 13.63
C ASP A 152 8.56 17.61 12.83
N GLY A 153 7.37 17.37 13.36
CA GLY A 153 6.10 17.74 12.72
C GLY A 153 5.65 16.85 11.55
N THR A 154 6.44 15.84 11.18
CA THR A 154 6.09 14.85 10.15
C THR A 154 5.61 13.55 10.78
N MET A 155 4.41 13.11 10.40
CA MET A 155 3.84 11.83 10.84
C MET A 155 4.25 10.71 9.88
N TYR A 156 4.99 9.73 10.38
CA TYR A 156 5.39 8.54 9.63
C TYR A 156 4.41 7.41 9.93
N LEU A 157 3.97 6.69 8.90
CA LEU A 157 3.10 5.52 9.04
C LEU A 157 3.70 4.31 8.32
N GLU A 158 3.84 3.18 9.00
CA GLU A 158 4.30 1.92 8.42
C GLU A 158 3.38 0.75 8.76
N ASP A 159 3.51 -0.35 8.02
CA ASP A 159 2.72 -1.56 8.30
C ASP A 159 3.13 -2.16 9.66
N ASN A 160 2.18 -2.77 10.38
CA ASN A 160 2.51 -3.54 11.57
C ASN A 160 2.73 -5.02 11.21
N LYS A 161 3.98 -5.48 11.33
CA LYS A 161 4.34 -6.91 11.16
C LYS A 161 4.74 -7.62 12.44
N GLY A 162 4.85 -6.87 13.54
CA GLY A 162 5.13 -7.43 14.86
C GLY A 162 3.85 -7.92 15.54
N TYR A 163 3.88 -7.88 16.88
CA TYR A 163 2.72 -8.18 17.71
C TYR A 163 1.47 -7.38 17.25
N THR A 164 0.35 -8.07 17.06
CA THR A 164 -0.93 -7.47 16.66
C THR A 164 -1.98 -7.67 17.74
N VAL A 165 -2.75 -6.61 18.01
CA VAL A 165 -3.81 -6.68 19.01
C VAL A 165 -5.08 -7.29 18.40
N LEU A 166 -5.15 -7.39 17.06
CA LEU A 166 -6.20 -8.13 16.35
C LEU A 166 -6.26 -9.60 16.74
N ASP A 167 -5.11 -10.23 17.01
CA ASP A 167 -5.04 -11.62 17.43
C ASP A 167 -5.71 -11.83 18.80
N VAL A 168 -5.63 -10.82 19.67
CA VAL A 168 -6.22 -10.83 21.01
C VAL A 168 -7.72 -10.54 20.97
N LEU A 169 -8.15 -9.59 20.12
CA LEU A 169 -9.56 -9.18 20.04
C LEU A 169 -10.49 -10.21 19.42
N ASN A 170 -9.97 -11.13 18.59
CA ASN A 170 -10.76 -12.17 17.94
C ASN A 170 -10.13 -13.56 18.15
N PRO A 171 -10.35 -14.21 19.30
CA PRO A 171 -9.92 -15.59 19.53
C PRO A 171 -10.73 -16.65 18.73
N THR A 172 -11.61 -16.23 17.82
CA THR A 172 -12.46 -17.15 17.04
C THR A 172 -11.68 -17.86 15.94
N PRO A 173 -12.01 -19.13 15.61
CA PRO A 173 -11.32 -19.93 14.58
C PRO A 173 -11.48 -19.39 13.15
N HIS A 174 -12.20 -18.28 12.94
CA HIS A 174 -12.39 -17.61 11.65
C HIS A 174 -11.43 -16.43 11.43
N TYR A 175 -10.78 -15.93 12.48
CA TYR A 175 -9.64 -15.04 12.33
C TYR A 175 -8.39 -15.90 12.40
N PRO A 176 -7.62 -16.02 11.30
CA PRO A 176 -6.38 -16.76 11.36
C PRO A 176 -5.48 -16.05 12.38
N LYS A 177 -5.15 -16.77 13.45
CA LYS A 177 -3.99 -16.55 14.33
C LYS A 177 -2.80 -16.02 13.51
N PRO A 178 -1.86 -15.28 14.13
CA PRO A 178 -0.66 -14.85 13.43
C PRO A 178 -0.06 -16.09 12.80
N ARG A 179 0.29 -15.92 11.53
CA ARG A 179 0.37 -16.94 10.50
C ARG A 179 1.42 -17.99 10.86
N VAL A 180 1.07 -18.95 11.72
CA VAL A 180 1.80 -20.22 11.85
C VAL A 180 1.54 -20.98 10.56
N SER A 181 2.38 -20.71 9.55
CA SER A 181 2.71 -21.56 8.40
C SER A 181 1.62 -22.49 7.85
N LYS A 182 0.35 -22.08 7.80
CA LYS A 182 -0.61 -22.76 6.92
C LYS A 182 -0.27 -22.28 5.53
N LYS A 183 0.56 -23.07 4.83
CA LYS A 183 0.88 -22.87 3.42
C LYS A 183 -0.40 -22.45 2.70
N ILE A 184 -0.38 -21.26 2.10
CA ILE A 184 -1.50 -20.75 1.29
C ILE A 184 -1.91 -21.89 0.35
N PRO A 185 -3.20 -22.28 0.30
CA PRO A 185 -3.63 -23.37 -0.56
C PRO A 185 -3.18 -23.14 -2.00
N ASP A 186 -2.76 -24.20 -2.70
CA ASP A 186 -2.19 -24.06 -4.05
C ASP A 186 -3.14 -23.33 -5.02
N SER A 187 -4.44 -23.60 -4.91
CA SER A 187 -5.47 -22.88 -5.68
C SER A 187 -5.46 -21.36 -5.45
N GLN A 188 -5.18 -20.90 -4.23
CA GLN A 188 -5.07 -19.47 -3.91
C GLN A 188 -3.72 -18.91 -4.39
N ARG A 189 -2.62 -19.68 -4.29
CA ARG A 189 -1.32 -19.29 -4.86
C ARG A 189 -1.40 -19.11 -6.37
N ARG A 190 -2.06 -20.02 -7.08
CA ARG A 190 -2.29 -19.88 -8.54
C ARG A 190 -3.11 -18.65 -8.88
N LEU A 191 -4.14 -18.34 -8.09
CA LEU A 191 -4.92 -17.12 -8.27
C LEU A 191 -4.09 -15.85 -8.06
N MET A 192 -3.19 -15.84 -7.07
CA MET A 192 -2.24 -14.73 -6.88
C MET A 192 -1.28 -14.61 -8.07
N TYR A 193 -0.73 -15.74 -8.51
CA TYR A 193 0.15 -15.81 -9.68
C TYR A 193 -0.48 -15.23 -10.95
N THR A 194 -1.80 -15.38 -11.16
CA THR A 194 -2.45 -14.78 -12.33
C THR A 194 -2.24 -13.27 -12.45
N GLY A 195 -2.06 -12.56 -11.33
CA GLY A 195 -1.69 -11.14 -11.34
C GLY A 195 -0.31 -10.91 -11.92
N TYR A 196 0.70 -11.57 -11.34
CA TYR A 196 2.09 -11.45 -11.79
C TYR A 196 2.31 -11.95 -13.22
N ALA A 197 1.63 -13.04 -13.62
CA ALA A 197 1.65 -13.53 -14.98
C ALA A 197 1.07 -12.50 -15.95
N PHE A 198 -0.02 -11.84 -15.57
CA PHE A 198 -0.62 -10.77 -16.40
C PHE A 198 0.31 -9.56 -16.51
N GLU A 199 0.98 -9.16 -15.43
CA GLU A 199 2.00 -8.11 -15.46
C GLU A 199 3.14 -8.46 -16.42
N SER A 200 3.69 -9.66 -16.32
CA SER A 200 4.71 -10.17 -17.24
C SER A 200 4.21 -10.18 -18.70
N TYR A 201 2.97 -10.63 -18.93
CA TYR A 201 2.35 -10.61 -20.26
C TYR A 201 2.04 -9.22 -20.80
N CYS A 202 1.96 -8.20 -19.96
CA CYS A 202 1.69 -6.83 -20.39
C CYS A 202 2.94 -5.95 -20.38
N THR A 203 4.13 -6.52 -20.16
CA THR A 203 5.35 -5.73 -20.02
C THR A 203 6.53 -6.27 -20.83
N MET A 204 7.50 -5.37 -21.05
CA MET A 204 8.83 -5.59 -21.61
C MET A 204 9.88 -4.74 -20.87
N ASP A 205 11.17 -5.06 -21.03
CA ASP A 205 12.32 -4.32 -20.49
C ASP A 205 12.76 -3.11 -21.35
N HIS A 206 12.20 -2.95 -22.55
CA HIS A 206 12.45 -1.80 -23.42
C HIS A 206 11.16 -1.23 -24.00
N PRO A 207 11.12 0.08 -24.36
CA PRO A 207 9.98 0.66 -25.04
C PRO A 207 9.74 -0.04 -26.37
N SER A 208 8.60 -0.72 -26.52
CA SER A 208 8.15 -1.29 -27.78
C SER A 208 6.70 -0.93 -28.01
N ALA A 209 6.37 -0.51 -29.23
CA ALA A 209 4.99 -0.32 -29.67
C ALA A 209 4.39 -1.62 -30.24
N GLN A 210 5.20 -2.65 -30.43
CA GLN A 210 4.78 -3.91 -31.02
C GLN A 210 4.69 -4.98 -29.94
N ALA A 211 3.53 -5.62 -29.86
CA ALA A 211 3.37 -6.83 -29.07
C ALA A 211 4.36 -7.90 -29.59
N PRO A 212 5.00 -8.68 -28.70
CA PRO A 212 5.85 -9.78 -29.11
C PRO A 212 5.13 -10.72 -30.08
N ILE A 213 5.79 -11.10 -31.18
CA ILE A 213 5.23 -12.02 -32.16
C ILE A 213 5.44 -13.46 -31.64
N GLY A 214 4.35 -14.19 -31.44
CA GLY A 214 4.35 -15.60 -31.05
C GLY A 214 3.87 -15.87 -29.62
N ALA A 215 3.74 -17.14 -29.27
CA ALA A 215 3.43 -17.55 -27.91
C ALA A 215 4.65 -17.29 -27.01
N ARG A 216 4.49 -16.45 -25.98
CA ARG A 216 5.50 -16.28 -24.93
C ARG A 216 5.03 -16.92 -23.63
N GLU A 217 5.95 -17.53 -22.89
CA GLU A 217 5.72 -17.86 -21.48
C GLU A 217 5.92 -16.58 -20.64
N PRO A 218 5.16 -16.39 -19.55
CA PRO A 218 5.39 -15.26 -18.67
C PRO A 218 6.62 -15.55 -17.80
N GLU A 219 7.56 -14.62 -17.79
CA GLU A 219 8.70 -14.64 -16.87
C GLU A 219 8.31 -13.83 -15.63
N VAL A 220 8.05 -14.54 -14.53
CA VAL A 220 7.57 -13.94 -13.28
C VAL A 220 8.68 -13.99 -12.24
N ASN A 221 9.23 -12.82 -11.92
CA ASN A 221 10.13 -12.59 -10.80
C ASN A 221 9.61 -11.40 -9.98
N THR A 222 9.11 -11.67 -8.77
CA THR A 222 8.51 -10.62 -7.91
C THR A 222 9.55 -9.82 -7.13
N ASN A 223 10.85 -10.13 -7.25
CA ASN A 223 11.93 -9.32 -6.70
C ASN A 223 12.10 -7.98 -7.44
N LEU A 224 11.88 -7.99 -8.77
CA LEU A 224 12.03 -6.83 -9.63
C LEU A 224 10.86 -5.87 -9.41
N GLN A 225 11.17 -4.69 -8.90
CA GLN A 225 10.16 -3.67 -8.64
C GLN A 225 10.70 -2.29 -9.00
N TRP A 226 9.84 -1.41 -9.49
CA TRP A 226 10.16 -0.02 -9.69
C TRP A 226 9.18 0.85 -8.92
N CYS A 227 9.73 1.70 -8.06
CA CYS A 227 8.96 2.49 -7.11
C CYS A 227 9.08 3.97 -7.42
N SER A 228 7.95 4.67 -7.35
CA SER A 228 7.86 6.11 -7.47
C SER A 228 7.54 6.74 -6.12
N ILE A 229 8.27 7.80 -5.77
CA ILE A 229 8.00 8.67 -4.63
C ILE A 229 7.34 9.93 -5.16
N VAL A 230 6.12 10.19 -4.70
CA VAL A 230 5.34 11.35 -5.11
C VAL A 230 5.04 12.26 -3.93
N GLN A 231 4.96 13.56 -4.22
CA GLN A 231 4.44 14.58 -3.31
C GLN A 231 3.03 15.00 -3.74
N THR A 232 2.11 15.07 -2.77
CA THR A 232 0.73 15.49 -3.01
C THR A 232 0.12 16.15 -1.75
N ARG A 233 -1.13 16.59 -1.82
CA ARG A 233 -1.89 17.16 -0.71
C ARG A 233 -3.30 16.59 -0.63
N LEU A 234 -3.70 16.27 0.59
CA LEU A 234 -5.09 15.95 0.96
C LEU A 234 -5.54 16.93 2.05
N GLY A 235 -6.44 17.84 1.71
CA GLY A 235 -6.82 18.92 2.62
C GLY A 235 -5.59 19.73 3.06
N PRO A 236 -5.35 19.94 4.37
CA PRO A 236 -4.16 20.62 4.87
C PRO A 236 -2.91 19.73 4.90
N SER A 237 -3.06 18.41 4.73
CA SER A 237 -1.96 17.45 4.89
C SER A 237 -1.15 17.34 3.61
N LYS A 238 0.13 17.69 3.69
CA LYS A 238 1.14 17.41 2.66
C LYS A 238 1.64 15.99 2.84
N LEU A 239 1.59 15.19 1.79
CA LEU A 239 1.88 13.75 1.81
C LEU A 239 3.10 13.46 0.93
N ILE A 240 4.00 12.62 1.42
CA ILE A 240 4.95 11.87 0.60
C ILE A 240 4.52 10.43 0.59
N LEU A 241 4.26 9.92 -0.62
CA LEU A 241 3.79 8.55 -0.83
C LEU A 241 4.80 7.83 -1.71
N GLY A 242 5.32 6.70 -1.23
CA GLY A 242 6.09 5.77 -2.06
C GLY A 242 5.21 4.63 -2.54
N GLY A 243 5.39 4.17 -3.77
CA GLY A 243 4.72 2.94 -4.21
C GLY A 243 5.27 2.39 -5.51
N GLU A 244 5.18 1.08 -5.63
CA GLU A 244 5.45 0.34 -6.86
C GLU A 244 4.52 0.80 -8.00
N VAL A 245 5.09 0.89 -9.20
CA VAL A 245 4.40 1.20 -10.45
C VAL A 245 4.63 0.05 -11.41
N ASP A 246 3.54 -0.58 -11.87
CA ASP A 246 3.63 -1.82 -12.64
C ASP A 246 4.35 -1.63 -13.99
N CYS A 247 4.06 -0.55 -14.72
CA CYS A 247 4.77 -0.18 -15.94
C CYS A 247 4.48 1.24 -16.42
N VAL A 248 5.11 1.64 -17.53
CA VAL A 248 4.87 2.90 -18.24
C VAL A 248 4.44 2.66 -19.68
N ARG A 249 3.60 3.55 -20.22
CA ARG A 249 3.21 3.57 -21.63
C ARG A 249 4.21 4.36 -22.46
N GLY A 250 4.73 3.76 -23.53
CA GLY A 250 5.73 4.40 -24.40
C GLY A 250 7.06 4.56 -23.68
N LYS A 251 7.72 5.72 -23.81
CA LYS A 251 9.00 5.98 -23.12
C LYS A 251 8.73 6.65 -21.77
N TYR A 252 9.41 6.22 -20.72
CA TYR A 252 9.38 6.92 -19.43
C TYR A 252 9.94 8.34 -19.57
N THR A 253 9.18 9.32 -19.06
CA THR A 253 9.49 10.75 -19.23
C THR A 253 9.98 11.43 -17.95
N GLY A 254 10.31 10.67 -16.89
CA GLY A 254 10.64 11.24 -15.58
C GLY A 254 9.43 11.82 -14.83
N LYS A 255 8.21 11.45 -15.25
CA LYS A 255 6.94 11.93 -14.67
C LYS A 255 5.94 10.78 -14.64
N ASN A 256 4.94 10.90 -13.77
CA ASN A 256 3.86 9.92 -13.59
C ASN A 256 2.75 9.94 -14.65
N GLY A 257 2.78 10.89 -15.59
CA GLY A 257 1.71 11.10 -16.58
C GLY A 257 1.53 9.98 -17.61
N ASN A 258 2.45 9.02 -17.68
CA ASN A 258 2.34 7.84 -18.54
C ASN A 258 2.47 6.51 -17.76
N TYR A 259 2.26 6.53 -16.45
CA TYR A 259 2.21 5.31 -15.66
C TYR A 259 0.97 4.48 -16.01
N VAL A 260 1.08 3.16 -15.81
CA VAL A 260 0.00 2.21 -16.02
C VAL A 260 -0.03 1.23 -14.85
N GLU A 261 -1.22 1.08 -14.26
CA GLU A 261 -1.50 0.06 -13.25
C GLU A 261 -2.14 -1.16 -13.95
N LEU A 262 -1.67 -2.35 -13.65
CA LEU A 262 -2.14 -3.62 -14.19
C LEU A 262 -2.91 -4.38 -13.11
N LYS A 263 -4.06 -4.93 -13.51
CA LYS A 263 -4.93 -5.71 -12.60
C LYS A 263 -5.55 -6.89 -13.32
N THR A 264 -5.87 -7.92 -12.55
CA THR A 264 -6.65 -9.05 -13.04
C THR A 264 -7.97 -9.20 -12.30
N SER A 265 -8.99 -9.67 -13.01
CA SER A 265 -10.28 -10.05 -12.42
C SER A 265 -10.89 -11.25 -13.15
N GLY A 266 -11.82 -11.95 -12.49
CA GLY A 266 -12.65 -12.92 -13.18
C GLY A 266 -13.57 -12.23 -14.18
N ALA A 267 -13.76 -12.82 -15.35
CA ALA A 267 -14.67 -12.31 -16.37
C ALA A 267 -16.10 -12.22 -15.86
N ILE A 268 -16.76 -11.12 -16.21
CA ILE A 268 -18.10 -10.76 -15.73
C ILE A 268 -19.14 -11.52 -16.55
N ARG A 269 -19.79 -12.50 -15.93
CA ARG A 269 -20.84 -13.33 -16.56
C ARG A 269 -22.20 -13.19 -15.92
N SER A 270 -22.27 -12.53 -14.77
CA SER A 270 -23.49 -12.36 -13.99
C SER A 270 -23.48 -11.01 -13.26
N ASP A 271 -24.65 -10.56 -12.83
CA ASP A 271 -24.78 -9.35 -11.99
C ASP A 271 -23.98 -9.45 -10.69
N ARG A 272 -23.80 -10.67 -10.17
CA ARG A 272 -22.96 -10.91 -9.00
C ARG A 272 -21.49 -10.61 -9.30
N ASP A 273 -20.99 -11.05 -10.46
CA ASP A 273 -19.61 -10.78 -10.88
C ASP A 273 -19.40 -9.29 -11.14
N ALA A 274 -20.41 -8.63 -11.75
CA ALA A 274 -20.41 -7.18 -11.94
C ALA A 274 -20.28 -6.44 -10.60
N ARG A 275 -21.13 -6.76 -9.61
CA ARG A 275 -21.05 -6.18 -8.25
C ARG A 275 -19.71 -6.45 -7.56
N ASN A 276 -19.11 -7.62 -7.78
CA ASN A 276 -17.78 -7.93 -7.22
C ASN A 276 -16.69 -7.07 -7.87
N PHE A 277 -16.74 -6.87 -9.18
CA PHE A 277 -15.82 -5.98 -9.89
C PHE A 277 -15.99 -4.52 -9.47
N GLU A 278 -17.23 -4.06 -9.37
CA GLU A 278 -17.60 -2.71 -8.88
C GLU A 278 -17.05 -2.42 -7.48
N ARG A 279 -17.03 -3.42 -6.58
CA ARG A 279 -16.36 -3.30 -5.27
C ARG A 279 -14.84 -3.23 -5.38
N LYS A 280 -14.22 -3.99 -6.30
CA LYS A 280 -12.77 -3.92 -6.55
C LYS A 280 -12.35 -2.57 -7.12
N ALA A 281 -13.21 -1.92 -7.89
CA ALA A 281 -12.94 -0.61 -8.49
C ALA A 281 -12.55 0.44 -7.45
N LEU A 282 -13.03 0.34 -6.19
CA LEU A 282 -12.60 1.20 -5.09
C LEU A 282 -11.09 1.09 -4.84
N LYS A 283 -10.57 -0.14 -4.74
CA LYS A 283 -9.15 -0.39 -4.48
C LYS A 283 -8.31 -0.02 -5.70
N TYR A 284 -8.77 -0.32 -6.92
CA TYR A 284 -8.08 0.07 -8.16
C TYR A 284 -7.96 1.59 -8.29
N TRP A 285 -9.06 2.31 -8.02
CA TRP A 285 -9.07 3.77 -7.99
C TRP A 285 -8.12 4.30 -6.93
N ALA A 286 -8.26 3.87 -5.67
CA ALA A 286 -7.46 4.39 -4.57
C ALA A 286 -5.95 4.15 -4.78
N GLN A 287 -5.57 2.95 -5.21
CA GLN A 287 -4.18 2.61 -5.49
C GLN A 287 -3.57 3.52 -6.56
N SER A 288 -4.27 3.66 -7.69
CA SER A 288 -3.79 4.42 -8.85
C SER A 288 -3.81 5.93 -8.61
N TYR A 289 -4.90 6.43 -8.01
CA TYR A 289 -5.13 7.85 -7.76
C TYR A 289 -4.10 8.46 -6.81
N LEU A 290 -3.66 7.71 -5.78
CA LEU A 290 -2.67 8.18 -4.81
C LEU A 290 -1.27 8.40 -5.40
N LEU A 291 -0.91 7.70 -6.48
CA LEU A 291 0.36 7.92 -7.22
C LEU A 291 0.19 8.78 -8.48
N GLY A 292 -1.03 9.23 -8.79
CA GLY A 292 -1.31 9.97 -10.00
C GLY A 292 -1.21 9.12 -11.27
N ILE A 293 -1.42 7.80 -11.16
CA ILE A 293 -1.44 6.89 -12.30
C ILE A 293 -2.73 7.16 -13.10
N PRO A 294 -2.64 7.55 -14.39
CA PRO A 294 -3.82 7.93 -15.18
C PRO A 294 -4.63 6.74 -15.69
N GLU A 295 -4.01 5.56 -15.82
CA GLU A 295 -4.57 4.42 -16.55
C GLU A 295 -4.45 3.12 -15.75
N VAL A 296 -5.56 2.38 -15.72
CA VAL A 296 -5.64 1.02 -15.16
C VAL A 296 -6.05 0.05 -16.26
N ILE A 297 -5.24 -0.97 -16.53
CA ILE A 297 -5.55 -2.03 -17.48
C ILE A 297 -5.97 -3.27 -16.71
N VAL A 298 -7.18 -3.76 -16.99
CA VAL A 298 -7.74 -4.94 -16.33
C VAL A 298 -7.83 -6.10 -17.31
N GLY A 299 -7.11 -7.19 -17.02
CA GLY A 299 -7.27 -8.48 -17.67
C GLY A 299 -8.41 -9.29 -17.04
N PHE A 300 -9.45 -9.58 -17.83
CA PHE A 300 -10.57 -10.44 -17.42
C PHE A 300 -10.28 -11.87 -17.84
N ARG A 301 -10.15 -12.75 -16.85
CA ARG A 301 -9.80 -14.15 -17.05
C ARG A 301 -10.94 -15.13 -16.79
N SER A 302 -10.82 -16.31 -17.36
CA SER A 302 -11.72 -17.43 -17.07
C SER A 302 -11.68 -17.83 -15.59
N ALA A 303 -12.74 -18.49 -15.14
CA ALA A 303 -12.92 -18.82 -13.72
C ALA A 303 -12.11 -20.03 -13.25
N LYS A 304 -11.66 -20.88 -14.17
CA LYS A 304 -10.95 -22.14 -13.89
C LYS A 304 -9.59 -22.14 -14.57
N ALA A 305 -8.65 -22.89 -14.00
CA ALA A 305 -7.38 -23.16 -14.65
C ALA A 305 -7.61 -23.67 -16.09
N PRO A 306 -6.81 -23.22 -17.08
CA PRO A 306 -5.56 -22.46 -16.92
C PRO A 306 -5.74 -20.92 -16.90
N TYR A 307 -6.92 -20.43 -16.52
CA TYR A 307 -7.21 -19.00 -16.30
C TYR A 307 -6.95 -18.13 -17.54
N PHE A 308 -7.41 -18.60 -18.70
CA PHE A 308 -7.27 -17.88 -19.97
C PHE A 308 -7.75 -16.43 -19.89
N LEU A 309 -6.94 -15.52 -20.43
CA LEU A 309 -7.26 -14.11 -20.58
C LEU A 309 -8.29 -13.93 -21.70
N GLU A 310 -9.54 -13.66 -21.34
CA GLU A 310 -10.68 -13.58 -22.26
C GLU A 310 -10.83 -12.19 -22.87
N SER A 311 -10.51 -11.15 -22.10
CA SER A 311 -10.49 -9.77 -22.60
C SER A 311 -9.59 -8.89 -21.74
N VAL A 312 -9.17 -7.77 -22.33
CA VAL A 312 -8.42 -6.71 -21.65
C VAL A 312 -9.21 -5.43 -21.81
N GLN A 313 -9.42 -4.69 -20.73
CA GLN A 313 -10.09 -3.39 -20.79
C GLN A 313 -9.25 -2.31 -20.12
N LYS A 314 -9.23 -1.15 -20.76
CA LYS A 314 -8.61 0.06 -20.24
C LYS A 314 -9.64 0.89 -19.48
N PHE A 315 -9.25 1.35 -18.29
CA PHE A 315 -9.98 2.32 -17.51
C PHE A 315 -9.10 3.52 -17.23
N GLU A 316 -9.62 4.73 -17.43
CA GLU A 316 -9.00 5.91 -16.83
C GLU A 316 -9.27 5.89 -15.32
N THR A 317 -8.26 6.21 -14.50
CA THR A 317 -8.36 6.17 -13.04
C THR A 317 -9.54 6.99 -12.51
N PHE A 318 -9.75 8.20 -13.05
CA PHE A 318 -10.89 9.05 -12.67
C PHE A 318 -12.23 8.44 -13.05
N SER A 319 -12.30 7.69 -14.15
CA SER A 319 -13.52 7.07 -14.64
C SER A 319 -14.00 5.91 -13.75
N LEU A 320 -13.11 5.30 -12.96
CA LEU A 320 -13.48 4.26 -11.97
C LEU A 320 -14.41 4.80 -10.87
N THR A 321 -14.35 6.09 -10.55
CA THR A 321 -15.26 6.71 -9.56
C THR A 321 -16.73 6.61 -9.98
N ARG A 322 -17.03 6.64 -11.30
CA ARG A 322 -18.39 6.48 -11.83
C ARG A 322 -18.91 5.06 -11.66
N ILE A 323 -18.03 4.06 -11.77
CA ILE A 323 -18.35 2.67 -11.44
C ILE A 323 -18.63 2.57 -9.94
N GLY A 324 -17.86 3.29 -9.12
CA GLY A 324 -18.04 3.35 -7.68
C GLY A 324 -19.39 3.85 -7.19
N LEU A 325 -19.94 4.88 -7.84
CA LEU A 325 -21.27 5.39 -7.49
C LEU A 325 -22.35 4.31 -7.65
N LYS A 326 -22.25 3.46 -8.68
CA LYS A 326 -23.16 2.31 -8.87
C LYS A 326 -22.95 1.23 -7.80
N ALA A 327 -21.70 1.08 -7.36
CA ALA A 327 -21.28 0.13 -6.34
C ALA A 327 -21.65 0.55 -4.91
N GLY A 328 -22.10 1.80 -4.70
CA GLY A 328 -22.42 2.35 -3.40
C GLY A 328 -21.23 3.00 -2.65
N TRP A 329 -20.17 3.39 -3.34
CA TRP A 329 -19.06 4.16 -2.74
C TRP A 329 -18.79 5.49 -3.46
N SER A 330 -18.30 6.47 -2.69
CA SER A 330 -18.04 7.84 -3.16
C SER A 330 -16.59 8.22 -2.94
N ALA A 331 -15.92 8.67 -4.01
CA ALA A 331 -14.56 9.19 -3.93
C ALA A 331 -14.47 10.41 -2.99
N SER A 332 -15.47 11.30 -3.00
CA SER A 332 -15.52 12.45 -2.09
C SER A 332 -15.61 12.00 -0.63
N ALA A 333 -16.44 10.99 -0.35
CA ALA A 333 -16.57 10.45 1.01
C ALA A 333 -15.25 9.82 1.48
N CYS A 334 -14.57 9.06 0.60
CA CYS A 334 -13.24 8.53 0.86
C CYS A 334 -12.23 9.64 1.22
N LEU A 335 -12.18 10.73 0.46
CA LEU A 335 -11.24 11.84 0.71
C LEU A 335 -11.57 12.58 2.02
N ASN A 336 -12.84 12.84 2.29
CA ASN A 336 -13.29 13.46 3.54
C ASN A 336 -12.92 12.58 4.75
N TRP A 337 -13.18 11.28 4.65
CA TRP A 337 -12.81 10.29 5.66
C TRP A 337 -11.30 10.24 5.88
N ALA A 338 -10.51 10.12 4.81
CA ALA A 338 -9.06 10.04 4.90
C ALA A 338 -8.46 11.29 5.54
N ASN A 339 -8.97 12.47 5.21
CA ASN A 339 -8.56 13.71 5.86
C ASN A 339 -8.88 13.70 7.37
N ALA A 340 -10.10 13.32 7.74
CA ALA A 340 -10.50 13.21 9.16
C ALA A 340 -9.66 12.16 9.91
N ALA A 341 -9.36 11.03 9.27
CA ALA A 341 -8.51 9.98 9.82
C ALA A 341 -7.09 10.48 10.11
N LEU A 342 -6.45 11.16 9.15
CA LEU A 342 -5.12 11.72 9.34
C LEU A 342 -5.11 12.80 10.45
N GLN A 343 -6.14 13.65 10.51
CA GLN A 343 -6.28 14.65 11.57
C GLN A 343 -6.46 14.01 12.95
N TYR A 344 -7.33 13.00 13.04
CA TYR A 344 -7.57 12.25 14.27
C TYR A 344 -6.30 11.57 14.77
N ILE A 345 -5.57 10.85 13.89
CA ILE A 345 -4.32 10.16 14.28
C ILE A 345 -3.30 11.19 14.79
N ARG A 346 -3.09 12.30 14.08
CA ARG A 346 -2.18 13.37 14.52
C ARG A 346 -2.59 13.93 15.88
N GLN A 347 -3.87 14.28 16.05
CA GLN A 347 -4.38 14.83 17.30
C GLN A 347 -4.14 13.88 18.48
N ARG A 348 -4.38 12.58 18.29
CA ARG A 348 -4.13 11.57 19.32
C ARG A 348 -2.65 11.49 19.70
N ILE A 349 -1.76 11.51 18.72
CA ILE A 349 -0.31 11.52 18.96
C ILE A 349 0.11 12.76 19.74
N GLU A 350 -0.32 13.94 19.30
CA GLU A 350 0.00 15.21 19.94
C GLU A 350 -0.53 15.27 21.38
N GLU A 351 -1.77 14.83 21.63
CA GLU A 351 -2.38 14.79 22.95
C GLU A 351 -1.61 13.88 23.92
N GLU A 352 -1.15 12.72 23.49
CA GLU A 352 -0.40 11.79 24.34
C GLU A 352 1.07 12.17 24.52
N ASN A 353 1.63 12.98 23.61
CA ASN A 353 2.97 13.55 23.72
C ASN A 353 3.02 14.86 24.51
N LYS A 354 1.88 15.48 24.84
CA LYS A 354 1.84 16.70 25.68
C LYS A 354 2.60 16.48 26.98
N GLY A 355 3.63 17.31 27.21
CA GLY A 355 4.46 17.27 28.42
C GLY A 355 5.53 16.17 28.43
N LYS A 356 5.69 15.39 27.35
CA LYS A 356 6.78 14.43 27.18
C LYS A 356 7.84 15.03 26.26
N ALA A 357 9.12 14.88 26.62
CA ALA A 357 10.25 15.38 25.82
C ALA A 357 10.60 14.48 24.61
N VAL A 358 9.92 13.34 24.45
CA VAL A 358 10.34 12.27 23.53
C VAL A 358 9.60 12.40 22.20
N GLU A 359 10.27 12.91 21.17
CA GLU A 359 9.74 12.97 19.79
C GLU A 359 9.70 11.59 19.10
N SER A 360 10.19 10.53 19.76
CA SER A 360 10.25 9.17 19.21
C SER A 360 9.24 8.18 19.80
N THR A 361 8.21 8.64 20.51
CA THR A 361 7.15 7.75 20.99
C THR A 361 6.42 7.12 19.80
N MET A 362 6.38 5.79 19.77
CA MET A 362 5.64 5.04 18.76
C MET A 362 4.20 4.81 19.19
N PHE A 363 3.32 4.78 18.19
CA PHE A 363 1.88 4.63 18.36
C PHE A 363 1.39 3.46 17.51
N ARG A 364 0.33 2.79 17.99
CA ARG A 364 -0.44 1.84 17.19
C ARG A 364 -1.68 2.54 16.67
N VAL A 365 -1.93 2.41 15.37
CA VAL A 365 -3.18 2.82 14.72
C VAL A 365 -3.92 1.55 14.32
N LEU A 366 -5.15 1.40 14.80
CA LEU A 366 -6.02 0.25 14.53
C LEU A 366 -7.29 0.73 13.84
N PHE A 367 -7.63 0.11 12.72
CA PHE A 367 -8.95 0.19 12.12
C PHE A 367 -9.71 -1.11 12.31
N ARG A 368 -10.97 -0.98 12.72
CA ARG A 368 -11.93 -2.08 12.75
C ARG A 368 -13.17 -1.71 11.94
N PRO A 369 -13.65 -2.58 11.04
CA PRO A 369 -14.91 -2.36 10.34
C PRO A 369 -16.03 -1.98 11.30
N ASN A 370 -16.83 -0.97 10.93
CA ASN A 370 -17.93 -0.38 11.72
C ASN A 370 -17.54 0.34 13.02
N ALA A 371 -16.45 -0.05 13.69
CA ALA A 371 -15.98 0.61 14.91
C ALA A 371 -15.12 1.84 14.63
N GLY A 372 -14.33 1.83 13.55
CA GLY A 372 -13.52 2.97 13.12
C GLY A 372 -12.05 2.91 13.52
N ILE A 373 -11.42 4.08 13.62
CA ILE A 373 -9.98 4.22 13.87
C ILE A 373 -9.73 4.58 15.34
N GLN A 374 -8.77 3.89 15.95
CA GLN A 374 -8.20 4.23 17.26
C GLN A 374 -6.68 4.33 17.15
N ALA A 375 -6.09 5.22 17.94
CA ALA A 375 -4.64 5.39 18.02
C ALA A 375 -4.20 5.62 19.47
N TRP A 376 -3.15 4.94 19.90
CA TRP A 376 -2.60 5.00 21.27
C TRP A 376 -1.09 4.76 21.29
N ALA A 377 -0.39 5.31 22.27
CA ALA A 377 1.04 5.08 22.46
C ALA A 377 1.33 3.61 22.79
N LEU A 378 2.38 3.07 22.20
CA LEU A 378 2.87 1.73 22.51
C LEU A 378 3.62 1.73 23.84
N VAL A 379 3.45 0.64 24.60
CA VAL A 379 4.26 0.34 25.79
C VAL A 379 5.65 -0.15 25.37
N ASP A 380 6.64 0.03 26.25
CA ASP A 380 8.06 -0.21 25.96
C ASP A 380 8.35 -1.57 25.33
N LYS A 381 7.70 -2.65 25.76
CA LYS A 381 7.91 -3.99 25.19
C LYS A 381 7.44 -4.13 23.73
N HIS A 382 6.32 -3.49 23.36
CA HIS A 382 5.80 -3.52 21.98
C HIS A 382 6.56 -2.55 21.09
N ALA A 383 7.00 -1.44 21.66
CA ALA A 383 7.92 -0.53 20.99
C ALA A 383 9.25 -1.23 20.68
N ALA A 384 9.84 -1.91 21.67
CA ALA A 384 11.10 -2.63 21.52
C ALA A 384 11.01 -3.74 20.45
N SER A 385 9.90 -4.47 20.36
CA SER A 385 9.76 -5.52 19.34
C SER A 385 9.68 -4.99 17.90
N ILE A 386 9.32 -3.72 17.71
CA ILE A 386 9.36 -3.06 16.40
C ILE A 386 10.76 -2.51 16.13
N GLN A 387 11.34 -1.82 17.13
CA GLN A 387 12.62 -1.13 17.00
C GLN A 387 13.81 -2.09 16.86
N LEU A 388 13.74 -3.26 17.50
CA LEU A 388 14.81 -4.27 17.53
C LEU A 388 14.52 -5.47 16.61
N ALA A 389 13.56 -5.33 15.68
CA ALA A 389 13.14 -6.44 14.83
C ALA A 389 14.11 -6.76 13.67
N ASP A 390 15.11 -5.91 13.43
CA ASP A 390 16.14 -6.11 12.41
C ASP A 390 17.49 -5.54 12.87
N GLU A 391 18.54 -5.78 12.06
CA GLU A 391 19.91 -5.35 12.37
C GLU A 391 20.16 -3.85 12.14
N VAL A 392 19.19 -3.11 11.60
CA VAL A 392 19.33 -1.67 11.36
C VAL A 392 19.18 -0.94 12.69
N GLU A 393 20.14 -0.07 13.01
CA GLU A 393 20.02 0.80 14.17
C GLU A 393 18.87 1.81 13.96
N ARG A 394 17.91 1.86 14.89
CA ARG A 394 16.66 2.63 14.73
C ARG A 394 16.36 3.51 15.93
N ILE A 395 15.68 4.63 15.67
CA ILE A 395 14.97 5.45 16.66
C ILE A 395 13.47 5.29 16.42
N GLY A 396 12.78 4.57 17.31
CA GLY A 396 11.46 4.03 17.00
C GLY A 396 11.57 3.04 15.84
N PHE A 397 10.82 3.23 14.77
CA PHE A 397 10.95 2.42 13.55
C PHE A 397 11.78 3.09 12.44
N LEU A 398 12.18 4.36 12.60
CA LEU A 398 13.00 5.03 11.58
C LEU A 398 14.47 4.61 11.71
N PRO A 399 15.18 4.40 10.58
CA PRO A 399 16.63 4.25 10.60
C PRO A 399 17.28 5.44 11.30
N LYS A 400 18.24 5.17 12.19
CA LYS A 400 18.91 6.21 12.98
C LYS A 400 19.57 7.26 12.09
N GLU A 401 20.22 6.85 11.01
CA GLU A 401 20.84 7.76 10.04
C GLU A 401 19.82 8.77 9.47
N TYR A 402 18.63 8.30 9.08
CA TYR A 402 17.57 9.18 8.60
C TYR A 402 17.03 10.09 9.72
N TYR A 403 16.85 9.55 10.92
CA TYR A 403 16.40 10.35 12.07
C TYR A 403 17.38 11.48 12.40
N ASP A 404 18.67 11.18 12.46
CA ASP A 404 19.73 12.16 12.69
C ASP A 404 19.76 13.21 11.56
N TRP A 405 19.58 12.78 10.31
CA TRP A 405 19.46 13.67 9.16
C TRP A 405 18.28 14.65 9.31
N VAL A 406 17.09 14.18 9.69
CA VAL A 406 15.94 15.04 9.98
C VAL A 406 16.28 16.03 11.09
N MET A 407 16.87 15.56 12.19
CA MET A 407 17.19 16.41 13.34
C MET A 407 18.26 17.46 13.03
N SER A 408 19.23 17.16 12.17
CA SER A 408 20.25 18.13 11.74
C SER A 408 19.66 19.32 10.96
N ARG A 409 18.50 19.11 10.31
CA ARG A 409 17.77 20.12 9.53
C ARG A 409 16.73 20.87 10.35
N LYS A 410 16.47 20.46 11.59
CA LYS A 410 15.52 21.11 12.50
C LYS A 410 15.96 22.56 12.73
N GLY A 411 15.12 23.52 12.32
CA GLY A 411 15.40 24.96 12.43
C GLY A 411 15.96 25.65 11.17
N HIS A 412 16.24 24.93 10.08
CA HIS A 412 16.67 25.52 8.80
C HIS A 412 15.49 25.85 7.85
N ALA A 413 14.25 25.52 8.25
CA ALA A 413 13.04 25.72 7.46
C ALA A 413 12.07 26.72 8.13
N ALA A 414 12.59 27.87 8.52
CA ALA A 414 11.80 29.02 9.00
C ALA A 414 11.59 30.04 7.88
#